data_AF-A0A956JKX8-F1
#
_entry.id   AF-A0A956JKX8-F1
#
_cell.length_a   1.000
_cell.length_b   1.000
_cell.length_c   1.000
_cell.angle_alpha   90.00
_cell.angle_beta   90.00
_cell.angle_gamma   90.00
#
_symmetry.space_group_name_H-M   'P 1'
#
loop_
_entity.id
_entity.type
_entity.pdbx_description
1 polymer ?
#
loop_
_entity_poly.entity_id
_entity_poly.type
_entity_poly.pdbx_seq_one_letter_code
_entity_poly.pdbx_strand_id
1 'polypeptide(L)'
;MARARARDRILIQDLEVRCIVGVYPDERRYEQGIRLDLDLGLDLSVAGRSGRIADTCDYDRLSHEVIALLQFRRYRLLEMAAEELAAMLLGVHGDLREVGLTIVKPQALPGRARAAAVRIERDRHDFPRESRATPFGREEVLLETAEAGLYLLRVAPGGVIAPHLHRRTAELEWRVAGELLRDGAPLTGVGPVAWPIGQVHSYRNASAAEAFLFRCDRPPLCPADQVDAEVSAPGDARPLELGVVDRV
;
A
#
# COMPACT_ATOMS: atom_id res chain seq x y z
N MET A 1 -7.92 14.08 -26.49
CA MET A 1 -9.22 14.44 -25.87
C MET A 1 -9.00 14.57 -24.37
N ALA A 2 -9.42 15.67 -23.74
CA ALA A 2 -9.34 15.82 -22.29
C ALA A 2 -10.35 14.87 -21.64
N ARG A 3 -9.90 14.06 -20.67
CA ARG A 3 -10.77 13.11 -19.98
C ARG A 3 -11.69 13.82 -18.99
N ALA A 4 -12.91 13.30 -18.83
CA ALA A 4 -13.88 13.84 -17.90
C ALA A 4 -13.47 13.47 -16.47
N ARG A 5 -13.24 14.50 -15.63
CA ARG A 5 -12.89 14.34 -14.22
C ARG A 5 -14.03 13.64 -13.46
N ALA A 6 -13.73 12.75 -12.51
CA ALA A 6 -14.74 12.27 -11.57
C ALA A 6 -15.35 13.47 -10.83
N ARG A 7 -16.69 13.55 -10.78
CA ARG A 7 -17.40 14.72 -10.23
C ARG A 7 -17.45 14.72 -8.71
N ASP A 8 -17.64 13.54 -8.10
CA ASP A 8 -17.72 13.40 -6.65
C ASP A 8 -16.35 12.99 -6.10
N ARG A 9 -16.03 13.47 -4.89
CA ARG A 9 -14.72 13.24 -4.26
C ARG A 9 -14.84 13.04 -2.76
N ILE A 10 -14.04 12.11 -2.23
CA ILE A 10 -13.76 12.03 -0.78
C ILE A 10 -12.46 12.78 -0.52
N LEU A 11 -12.47 13.67 0.46
CA LEU A 11 -11.31 14.48 0.85
C LEU A 11 -10.80 14.04 2.22
N ILE A 12 -9.50 13.79 2.31
CA ILE A 12 -8.78 13.57 3.57
C ILE A 12 -7.74 14.68 3.65
N GLN A 13 -7.75 15.45 4.73
CA GLN A 13 -6.95 16.67 4.85
C GLN A 13 -6.06 16.62 6.09
N ASP A 14 -4.83 17.12 5.96
CA ASP A 14 -3.83 17.22 7.04
C ASP A 14 -3.58 15.87 7.75
N LEU A 15 -3.55 14.76 6.98
CA LEU A 15 -3.16 13.45 7.50
C LEU A 15 -1.67 13.48 7.87
N GLU A 16 -1.39 13.45 9.17
CA GLU A 16 -0.02 13.50 9.69
C GLU A 16 0.60 12.12 9.78
N VAL A 17 1.80 11.96 9.23
CA VAL A 17 2.55 10.71 9.23
C VAL A 17 4.01 10.97 9.57
N ARG A 18 4.60 10.12 10.40
CA ARG A 18 6.05 10.08 10.61
C ARG A 18 6.66 9.00 9.76
N CYS A 19 7.64 9.34 8.93
CA CYS A 19 8.36 8.39 8.09
C CYS A 19 9.77 8.86 7.76
N ILE A 20 10.56 7.98 7.14
CA ILE A 20 11.89 8.33 6.64
C ILE A 20 11.75 8.88 5.23
N VAL A 21 12.00 10.18 5.06
CA VAL A 21 12.00 10.82 3.75
C VAL A 21 13.10 11.88 3.62
N GLY A 22 13.89 11.75 2.56
CA GLY A 22 14.94 12.71 2.22
C GLY A 22 16.20 12.05 1.65
N VAL A 23 17.10 12.90 1.16
CA VAL A 23 18.33 12.50 0.48
C VAL A 23 19.54 12.64 1.41
N TYR A 24 19.51 13.61 2.33
CA TYR A 24 20.64 13.88 3.20
C TYR A 24 20.82 12.79 4.26
N PRO A 25 22.07 12.45 4.65
CA PRO A 25 22.34 11.37 5.60
C PRO A 25 21.55 11.47 6.92
N ASP A 26 21.35 12.68 7.45
CA ASP A 26 20.59 12.88 8.69
C ASP A 26 19.10 12.58 8.52
N GLU A 27 18.53 12.91 7.35
CA GLU A 27 17.14 12.59 7.00
C GLU A 27 16.91 11.08 6.90
N ARG A 28 17.98 10.30 6.67
CA ARG A 28 17.92 8.84 6.60
C ARG A 28 17.96 8.17 7.95
N ARG A 29 18.29 8.88 9.03
CA ARG A 29 18.43 8.33 10.38
C ARG A 29 17.15 8.42 11.19
N TYR A 30 16.43 9.53 11.08
CA TYR A 30 15.28 9.83 11.94
C TYR A 30 14.01 10.09 11.14
N GLU A 31 12.89 9.58 11.65
CA GLU A 31 11.57 9.84 11.08
C GLU A 31 11.16 11.29 11.27
N GLN A 32 10.59 11.84 10.21
CA GLN A 32 10.15 13.22 10.12
C GLN A 32 8.64 13.24 9.87
N GLY A 33 7.97 14.26 10.42
CA GLY A 33 6.57 14.51 10.15
C GLY A 33 6.37 15.05 8.73
N ILE A 34 5.49 14.40 7.98
CA ILE A 34 4.90 14.90 6.75
C ILE A 34 3.38 15.00 6.91
N ARG A 35 2.76 15.79 6.04
CA ARG A 35 1.30 15.96 5.97
C ARG A 35 0.81 15.62 4.59
N LEU A 36 -0.32 14.93 4.52
CA LEU A 36 -0.93 14.51 3.27
C LEU A 36 -2.35 15.05 3.15
N ASP A 37 -2.65 15.55 1.95
CA ASP A 37 -4.03 15.79 1.52
C ASP A 37 -4.34 14.81 0.38
N LEU A 38 -5.40 14.03 0.53
CA LEU A 38 -5.90 13.09 -0.47
C LEU A 38 -7.23 13.59 -1.01
N ASP A 39 -7.36 13.48 -2.33
CA ASP A 39 -8.54 13.89 -3.07
C ASP A 39 -8.94 12.74 -4.01
N LEU A 40 -9.88 11.92 -3.54
CA LEU A 40 -10.20 10.61 -4.11
C LEU A 40 -11.46 10.73 -4.98
N GLY A 41 -11.30 10.60 -6.30
CA GLY A 41 -12.41 10.70 -7.25
C GLY A 41 -13.12 9.36 -7.49
N LEU A 42 -14.41 9.30 -7.18
CA LEU A 42 -15.29 8.13 -7.34
C LEU A 42 -16.76 8.55 -7.49
N ASP A 43 -17.66 7.62 -7.79
CA ASP A 43 -19.11 7.89 -7.81
C ASP A 43 -19.67 7.67 -6.40
N LEU A 44 -20.15 8.74 -5.76
CA LEU A 44 -20.70 8.67 -4.39
C LEU A 44 -22.22 8.48 -4.37
N SER A 45 -22.87 8.45 -5.54
CA SER A 45 -24.31 8.45 -5.64
C SER A 45 -24.96 7.17 -5.10
N VAL A 46 -24.27 6.02 -5.24
CA VAL A 46 -24.77 4.72 -4.73
C VAL A 46 -24.75 4.71 -3.21
N ALA A 47 -23.60 5.01 -2.60
CA ALA A 47 -23.45 5.11 -1.15
C ALA A 47 -24.38 6.16 -0.54
N GLY A 48 -24.55 7.31 -1.19
CA GLY A 48 -25.47 8.36 -0.73
C GLY A 48 -26.94 7.94 -0.69
N ARG A 49 -27.34 6.94 -1.48
CA ARG A 49 -28.70 6.36 -1.45
C ARG A 49 -28.82 5.16 -0.53
N SER A 50 -27.78 4.33 -0.45
CA SER A 50 -27.84 3.07 0.31
C SER A 50 -27.45 3.22 1.78
N GLY A 51 -26.59 4.19 2.11
CA GLY A 51 -26.00 4.37 3.43
C GLY A 51 -25.03 3.25 3.86
N ARG A 52 -24.58 2.39 2.94
CA ARG A 52 -23.70 1.24 3.26
C ARG A 52 -22.25 1.56 2.96
N ILE A 53 -21.36 1.25 3.92
CA ILE A 53 -19.91 1.40 3.74
C ILE A 53 -19.36 0.57 2.57
N ALA A 54 -19.97 -0.59 2.29
CA ALA A 54 -19.58 -1.45 1.18
C ALA A 54 -19.84 -0.86 -0.22
N ASP A 55 -20.61 0.24 -0.31
CA ASP A 55 -20.90 0.92 -1.57
C ASP A 55 -20.01 2.17 -1.78
N THR A 56 -18.98 2.37 -0.95
CA THR A 56 -18.02 3.49 -1.05
C THR A 56 -16.60 3.03 -0.70
N CYS A 57 -15.62 3.89 -0.96
CA CYS A 57 -14.28 3.75 -0.41
C CYS A 57 -14.28 4.04 1.10
N ASP A 58 -13.78 3.09 1.89
CA ASP A 58 -13.55 3.23 3.32
C ASP A 58 -12.26 4.03 3.55
N TYR A 59 -12.43 5.33 3.82
CA TYR A 59 -11.30 6.25 4.02
C TYR A 59 -10.51 5.99 5.31
N ASP A 60 -11.08 5.32 6.31
CA ASP A 60 -10.36 4.97 7.54
C ASP A 60 -9.37 3.86 7.23
N ARG A 61 -9.86 2.78 6.60
CA ARG A 61 -9.00 1.71 6.10
C ARG A 61 -7.92 2.23 5.15
N LEU A 62 -8.31 3.04 4.16
CA LEU A 62 -7.38 3.61 3.19
C LEU A 62 -6.29 4.46 3.87
N SER A 63 -6.64 5.24 4.89
CA SER A 63 -5.67 6.06 5.64
C SER A 63 -4.63 5.18 6.34
N HIS A 64 -5.04 4.06 6.94
CA HIS A 64 -4.12 3.09 7.54
C HIS A 64 -3.17 2.47 6.51
N GLU A 65 -3.65 2.14 5.30
CA GLU A 65 -2.83 1.62 4.20
C GLU A 65 -1.80 2.65 3.70
N VAL A 66 -2.21 3.93 3.59
CA VAL A 66 -1.31 5.05 3.24
C VAL A 66 -0.21 5.24 4.28
N ILE A 67 -0.57 5.26 5.57
CA ILE A 67 0.38 5.39 6.68
C ILE A 67 1.38 4.23 6.67
N ALA A 68 0.88 3.00 6.54
CA ALA A 68 1.72 1.81 6.54
C ALA A 68 2.74 1.82 5.41
N LEU A 69 2.32 2.17 4.19
CA LEU A 69 3.22 2.24 3.05
C LEU A 69 4.29 3.32 3.27
N LEU A 70 3.91 4.51 3.76
CA LEU A 70 4.85 5.58 4.09
C LEU A 70 5.87 5.22 5.15
N GLN A 71 5.46 4.52 6.21
CA GLN A 71 6.35 4.10 7.29
C GLN A 71 7.31 2.99 6.83
N PHE A 72 6.80 2.05 6.04
CA PHE A 72 7.59 0.93 5.52
C PHE A 72 8.61 1.35 4.44
N ARG A 73 8.18 2.22 3.52
CA ARG A 73 8.98 2.72 2.41
C ARG A 73 9.82 3.89 2.86
N ARG A 74 11.13 3.69 2.95
CA ARG A 74 12.09 4.73 3.36
C ARG A 74 12.44 5.63 2.18
N TYR A 75 11.58 6.58 1.83
CA TYR A 75 11.68 7.40 0.62
C TYR A 75 12.91 8.32 0.54
N ARG A 76 13.41 8.54 -0.67
CA ARG A 76 14.39 9.61 -0.96
C ARG A 76 13.71 10.93 -1.31
N LEU A 77 12.62 10.85 -2.04
CA LEU A 77 11.92 11.98 -2.66
C LEU A 77 10.43 11.94 -2.31
N LEU A 78 9.80 13.10 -2.14
CA LEU A 78 8.35 13.17 -1.92
C LEU A 78 7.60 12.73 -3.18
N GLU A 79 8.18 12.95 -4.35
CA GLU A 79 7.68 12.56 -5.65
C GLU A 79 7.54 11.04 -5.75
N MET A 80 8.55 10.29 -5.30
CA MET A 80 8.49 8.82 -5.26
C MET A 80 7.42 8.32 -4.30
N ALA A 81 7.29 8.95 -3.13
CA ALA A 81 6.22 8.63 -2.19
C ALA A 81 4.84 8.90 -2.80
N ALA A 82 4.68 10.03 -3.49
CA ALA A 82 3.43 10.38 -4.13
C ALA A 82 3.06 9.40 -5.25
N GLU A 83 4.02 9.02 -6.10
CA GLU A 83 3.81 8.08 -7.20
C GLU A 83 3.44 6.67 -6.70
N GLU A 84 4.17 6.14 -5.72
CA GLU A 84 3.88 4.82 -5.12
C GLU A 84 2.53 4.81 -4.39
N LEU A 85 2.17 5.88 -3.67
CA LEU A 85 0.86 6.00 -3.04
C LEU A 85 -0.27 6.05 -4.07
N ALA A 86 -0.14 6.83 -5.14
CA ALA A 86 -1.16 6.92 -6.17
C ALA A 86 -1.35 5.57 -6.90
N ALA A 87 -0.27 4.87 -7.21
CA ALA A 87 -0.31 3.53 -7.80
C ALA A 87 -0.99 2.51 -6.88
N MET A 88 -0.65 2.51 -5.59
CA MET A 88 -1.28 1.66 -4.58
C MET A 88 -2.79 1.96 -4.49
N LEU A 89 -3.18 3.22 -4.34
CA LEU A 89 -4.57 3.62 -4.14
C LEU A 89 -5.45 3.23 -5.35
N LEU A 90 -5.01 3.56 -6.57
CA LEU A 90 -5.71 3.19 -7.81
C LEU A 90 -5.63 1.69 -8.11
N GLY A 91 -4.63 1.01 -7.55
CA GLY A 91 -4.38 -0.42 -7.62
C GLY A 91 -5.37 -1.24 -6.80
N VAL A 92 -5.43 -0.91 -5.51
CA VAL A 92 -6.12 -1.63 -4.44
C VAL A 92 -7.59 -1.26 -4.36
N HIS A 93 -7.95 0.01 -4.59
CA HIS A 93 -9.33 0.49 -4.48
C HIS A 93 -10.02 0.56 -5.84
N GLY A 94 -10.76 -0.51 -6.15
CA GLY A 94 -11.42 -0.74 -7.44
C GLY A 94 -12.47 0.28 -7.86
N ASP A 95 -12.94 1.14 -6.96
CA ASP A 95 -13.92 2.19 -7.25
C ASP A 95 -13.29 3.55 -7.53
N LEU A 96 -12.02 3.75 -7.14
CA LEU A 96 -11.30 4.99 -7.41
C LEU A 96 -10.99 5.12 -8.90
N ARG A 97 -11.38 6.27 -9.45
CA ARG A 97 -11.12 6.67 -10.84
C ARG A 97 -9.92 7.60 -10.94
N GLU A 98 -9.74 8.45 -9.94
CA GLU A 98 -8.69 9.45 -9.86
C GLU A 98 -8.19 9.62 -8.43
N VAL A 99 -6.92 9.98 -8.30
CA VAL A 99 -6.32 10.39 -7.04
C VAL A 99 -5.59 11.71 -7.26
N GLY A 100 -5.97 12.73 -6.50
CA GLY A 100 -5.15 13.90 -6.23
C GLY A 100 -4.44 13.70 -4.89
N LEU A 101 -3.15 13.99 -4.85
CA LEU A 101 -2.34 13.83 -3.64
C LEU A 101 -1.40 15.02 -3.50
N THR A 102 -1.43 15.66 -2.33
CA THR A 102 -0.43 16.64 -1.92
C THR A 102 0.35 16.06 -0.75
N ILE A 103 1.68 16.06 -0.82
CA ILE A 103 2.55 15.73 0.32
C ILE A 103 3.35 16.98 0.69
N VAL A 104 3.17 17.43 1.93
CA VAL A 104 3.87 18.58 2.51
C VAL A 104 4.91 18.08 3.49
N LYS A 105 6.14 18.57 3.36
CA LYS A 105 7.24 18.38 4.31
C LYS A 105 7.55 19.72 4.98
N PRO A 106 6.98 19.99 6.19
CA PRO A 106 7.11 21.30 6.85
C PRO A 106 8.56 21.68 7.14
N GLN A 107 9.35 20.72 7.61
CA GLN A 107 10.74 20.93 8.05
C GLN A 107 11.77 20.85 6.91
N ALA A 108 11.34 20.89 5.64
CA ALA A 108 12.25 20.73 4.49
C ALA A 108 13.23 21.91 4.31
N LEU A 109 12.79 23.13 4.63
CA LEU A 109 13.52 24.37 4.33
C LEU A 109 13.56 25.31 5.56
N PRO A 110 14.14 24.87 6.69
CA PRO A 110 14.13 25.63 7.93
C PRO A 110 14.78 27.01 7.74
N GLY A 111 14.11 28.06 8.26
CA GLY A 111 14.54 29.45 8.13
C GLY A 111 14.42 30.05 6.73
N ARG A 112 13.95 29.29 5.73
CA ARG A 112 13.87 29.73 4.33
C ARG A 112 12.46 29.68 3.75
N ALA A 113 11.65 28.70 4.12
CA ALA A 113 10.24 28.61 3.71
C ALA A 113 9.39 27.94 4.79
N ARG A 114 8.06 28.12 4.72
CA ARG A 114 7.10 27.45 5.64
C ARG A 114 7.12 25.93 5.49
N ALA A 115 7.23 25.45 4.25
CA ALA A 115 7.26 24.05 3.89
C ALA A 115 7.73 23.90 2.43
N ALA A 116 8.17 22.69 2.06
CA ALA A 116 8.16 22.25 0.67
C ALA A 116 7.02 21.26 0.48
N ALA A 117 6.44 21.20 -0.72
CA ALA A 117 5.36 20.27 -1.03
C ALA A 117 5.41 19.81 -2.48
N VAL A 118 4.89 18.61 -2.72
CA VAL A 118 4.62 18.08 -4.06
C VAL A 118 3.12 17.83 -4.18
N ARG A 119 2.57 18.06 -5.37
CA ARG A 119 1.18 17.72 -5.70
C ARG A 119 1.15 16.98 -7.03
N ILE A 120 0.45 15.86 -7.06
CA ILE A 120 0.18 15.08 -8.26
C ILE A 120 -1.32 14.82 -8.41
N GLU A 121 -1.73 14.60 -9.65
CA GLU A 121 -3.03 14.02 -9.99
C GLU A 121 -2.76 12.84 -10.93
N ARG A 122 -3.41 11.70 -10.66
CA ARG A 122 -3.25 10.45 -11.42
C ARG A 122 -4.59 9.77 -11.67
N ASP A 123 -4.69 9.10 -12.80
CA ASP A 123 -5.74 8.13 -13.11
C ASP A 123 -5.12 6.75 -13.44
N ARG A 124 -5.95 5.72 -13.61
CA ARG A 124 -5.45 4.34 -13.86
C ARG A 124 -4.58 4.18 -15.10
N HIS A 125 -4.65 5.08 -16.07
CA HIS A 125 -3.87 4.98 -17.28
C HIS A 125 -2.44 5.48 -17.10
N ASP A 126 -2.17 6.22 -16.03
CA ASP A 126 -0.80 6.53 -15.62
C ASP A 126 -0.08 5.29 -15.08
N PHE A 127 -0.84 4.26 -14.69
CA PHE A 127 -0.36 3.00 -14.12
C PHE A 127 -0.87 1.78 -14.92
N PRO A 128 -0.38 1.58 -16.16
CA PRO A 128 -0.76 0.42 -16.95
C PRO A 128 -0.38 -0.87 -16.22
N ARG A 129 -1.37 -1.74 -15.99
CA ARG A 129 -1.17 -2.99 -15.24
C ARG A 129 -0.63 -4.08 -16.15
N GLU A 130 0.52 -4.63 -15.79
CA GLU A 130 0.99 -5.90 -16.32
C GLU A 130 0.44 -7.04 -15.46
N SER A 131 0.02 -8.14 -16.07
CA SER A 131 -0.45 -9.34 -15.39
C SER A 131 0.48 -10.51 -15.67
N ARG A 132 0.98 -11.13 -14.60
CA ARG A 132 1.87 -12.30 -14.65
C ARG A 132 1.15 -13.51 -14.07
N ALA A 133 1.20 -14.65 -14.75
CA ALA A 133 0.65 -15.89 -14.23
C ALA A 133 1.55 -16.44 -13.11
N THR A 134 0.95 -16.94 -12.02
CA THR A 134 1.68 -17.50 -10.88
C THR A 134 1.06 -18.84 -10.48
N PRO A 135 1.78 -19.71 -9.74
CA PRO A 135 1.21 -20.97 -9.26
C PRO A 135 -0.06 -20.81 -8.39
N PHE A 136 -0.22 -19.67 -7.73
CA PHE A 136 -1.38 -19.36 -6.89
C PHE A 136 -2.53 -18.65 -7.64
N GLY A 137 -2.33 -18.29 -8.92
CA GLY A 137 -3.29 -17.52 -9.70
C GLY A 137 -2.58 -16.52 -10.60
N ARG A 138 -2.58 -15.25 -10.18
CA ARG A 138 -1.99 -14.16 -10.96
C ARG A 138 -1.43 -13.07 -10.06
N GLU A 139 -0.43 -12.38 -10.55
CA GLU A 139 0.13 -11.17 -9.96
C GLU A 139 -0.10 -10.00 -10.93
N GLU A 140 -0.68 -8.91 -10.45
CA GLU A 140 -0.74 -7.65 -11.19
C GLU A 140 0.35 -6.71 -10.68
N VAL A 141 1.19 -6.22 -11.59
CA VAL A 141 2.20 -5.20 -11.29
C VAL A 141 1.51 -3.85 -11.28
N LEU A 142 1.49 -3.20 -10.12
CA LEU A 142 0.91 -1.86 -9.95
C LEU A 142 1.95 -0.79 -10.27
N LEU A 143 3.17 -0.96 -9.76
CA LEU A 143 4.31 -0.09 -10.04
C LEU A 143 5.63 -0.79 -9.65
N GLU A 144 6.63 -0.74 -10.52
CA GLU A 144 8.00 -1.10 -10.19
C GLU A 144 8.87 0.16 -10.30
N THR A 145 9.55 0.51 -9.21
CA THR A 145 10.54 1.59 -9.16
C THR A 145 11.93 0.99 -8.96
N ALA A 146 12.97 1.83 -9.03
CA ALA A 146 14.31 1.39 -8.68
C ALA A 146 14.45 0.93 -7.21
N GLU A 147 13.47 1.28 -6.34
CA GLU A 147 13.53 1.04 -4.91
C GLU A 147 12.42 0.13 -4.38
N ALA A 148 11.34 -0.13 -5.13
CA ALA A 148 10.23 -1.00 -4.74
C ALA A 148 9.57 -1.73 -5.91
N GLY A 149 8.91 -2.83 -5.59
CA GLY A 149 7.79 -3.34 -6.38
C GLY A 149 6.50 -3.26 -5.57
N LEU A 150 5.41 -2.83 -6.20
CA LEU A 150 4.05 -2.82 -5.66
C LEU A 150 3.19 -3.75 -6.53
N TYR A 151 2.56 -4.73 -5.89
CA TYR A 151 1.83 -5.79 -6.57
C TYR A 151 0.47 -6.02 -5.94
N LEU A 152 -0.50 -6.43 -6.77
CA LEU A 152 -1.77 -6.98 -6.34
C LEU A 152 -1.82 -8.45 -6.71
N LEU A 153 -1.72 -9.32 -5.71
CA LEU A 153 -1.79 -10.76 -5.87
C LEU A 153 -3.26 -11.19 -5.90
N ARG A 154 -3.64 -11.85 -6.98
CA ARG A 154 -4.95 -12.46 -7.19
C ARG A 154 -4.83 -13.96 -6.93
N VAL A 155 -5.20 -14.37 -5.73
CA VAL A 155 -5.12 -15.75 -5.29
C VAL A 155 -6.41 -16.46 -5.71
N ALA A 156 -6.30 -17.34 -6.71
CA ALA A 156 -7.41 -18.10 -7.25
C ALA A 156 -8.06 -18.99 -6.16
N PRO A 157 -9.32 -19.43 -6.34
CA PRO A 157 -9.91 -20.44 -5.46
C PRO A 157 -9.00 -21.67 -5.33
N GLY A 158 -8.66 -22.05 -4.08
CA GLY A 158 -7.73 -23.14 -3.79
C GLY A 158 -6.24 -22.80 -3.98
N GLY A 159 -5.91 -21.60 -4.45
CA GLY A 159 -4.53 -21.12 -4.67
C GLY A 159 -3.72 -21.03 -3.38
N VAL A 160 -2.43 -21.33 -3.49
CA VAL A 160 -1.50 -21.35 -2.36
C VAL A 160 -0.25 -20.54 -2.70
N ILE A 161 0.00 -19.47 -1.95
CA ILE A 161 1.31 -18.83 -1.89
C ILE A 161 2.12 -19.69 -0.92
N ALA A 162 3.03 -20.49 -1.49
CA ALA A 162 3.79 -21.49 -0.74
C ALA A 162 4.60 -20.81 0.39
N PRO A 163 4.87 -21.52 1.50
CA PRO A 163 5.65 -20.96 2.57
C PRO A 163 7.05 -20.57 2.08
N HIS A 164 7.41 -19.33 2.33
CA HIS A 164 8.66 -18.76 1.84
C HIS A 164 9.20 -17.72 2.80
N LEU A 165 10.49 -17.42 2.66
CA LEU A 165 11.15 -16.28 3.29
C LEU A 165 11.95 -15.50 2.26
N HIS A 166 12.26 -14.25 2.58
CA HIS A 166 13.17 -13.41 1.82
C HIS A 166 14.50 -13.24 2.56
N ARG A 167 15.62 -13.34 1.84
CA ARG A 167 16.96 -13.17 2.44
C ARG A 167 17.40 -11.71 2.53
N ARG A 168 16.82 -10.82 1.73
CA ARG A 168 17.23 -9.41 1.61
C ARG A 168 16.05 -8.45 1.49
N THR A 169 14.95 -8.90 0.91
CA THR A 169 13.75 -8.10 0.70
C THR A 169 12.97 -8.04 2.01
N ALA A 170 12.67 -6.83 2.46
CA ALA A 170 11.61 -6.63 3.43
C ALA A 170 10.29 -6.55 2.66
N GLU A 171 9.23 -7.05 3.27
CA GLU A 171 7.92 -7.13 2.62
C GLU A 171 6.84 -6.50 3.50
N LEU A 172 5.88 -5.83 2.86
CA LEU A 172 4.69 -5.29 3.48
C LEU A 172 3.47 -5.85 2.76
N GLU A 173 2.53 -6.41 3.51
CA GLU A 173 1.35 -7.03 2.94
C GLU A 173 0.07 -6.70 3.69
N TRP A 174 -1.05 -6.71 2.97
CA TRP A 174 -2.38 -6.79 3.59
C TRP A 174 -3.40 -7.39 2.65
N ARG A 175 -4.45 -7.95 3.25
CA ARG A 175 -5.61 -8.44 2.50
C ARG A 175 -6.43 -7.28 1.96
N VAL A 176 -6.57 -7.21 0.64
CA VAL A 176 -7.42 -6.25 -0.04
C VAL A 176 -8.89 -6.69 0.04
N ALA A 177 -9.18 -7.92 -0.36
CA ALA A 177 -10.53 -8.49 -0.38
C ALA A 177 -10.50 -10.03 -0.37
N GLY A 178 -11.67 -10.64 -0.16
CA GLY A 178 -11.83 -12.09 -0.12
C GLY A 178 -11.38 -12.72 1.21
N GLU A 179 -11.30 -14.04 1.24
CA GLU A 179 -10.92 -14.81 2.42
C GLU A 179 -9.58 -15.51 2.19
N LEU A 180 -8.66 -15.34 3.13
CA LEU A 180 -7.34 -15.98 3.11
C LEU A 180 -7.10 -16.66 4.45
N LEU A 181 -6.42 -17.80 4.41
CA LEU A 181 -5.72 -18.37 5.54
C LEU A 181 -4.28 -17.88 5.47
N ARG A 182 -3.73 -17.39 6.57
CA ARG A 182 -2.31 -17.10 6.75
C ARG A 182 -1.73 -18.12 7.72
N ASP A 183 -0.70 -18.85 7.28
CA ASP A 183 -0.07 -19.93 8.06
C ASP A 183 -1.09 -20.93 8.64
N GLY A 184 -2.12 -21.24 7.84
CA GLY A 184 -3.19 -22.18 8.19
C GLY A 184 -4.32 -21.59 9.05
N ALA A 185 -4.19 -20.38 9.59
CA ALA A 185 -5.24 -19.71 10.37
C ALA A 185 -6.02 -18.68 9.53
N PRO A 186 -7.33 -18.49 9.75
CA PRO A 186 -8.07 -17.42 9.08
C PRO A 186 -7.43 -16.05 9.30
N LEU A 187 -7.15 -15.34 8.21
CA LEU A 187 -6.65 -13.98 8.27
C LEU A 187 -7.79 -13.05 8.65
N THR A 188 -7.86 -12.73 9.94
CA THR A 188 -8.81 -11.76 10.49
C THR A 188 -8.27 -10.34 10.33
N GLY A 189 -9.15 -9.40 10.01
CA GLY A 189 -8.77 -8.03 9.69
C GLY A 189 -8.22 -7.84 8.26
N VAL A 190 -7.90 -6.59 7.94
CA VAL A 190 -7.35 -6.14 6.65
C VAL A 190 -6.11 -5.26 6.86
N GLY A 191 -5.57 -5.26 8.07
CA GLY A 191 -4.48 -4.38 8.49
C GLY A 191 -3.15 -4.75 7.83
N PRO A 192 -2.30 -3.74 7.53
CA PRO A 192 -0.93 -3.94 7.06
C PRO A 192 -0.03 -4.69 8.04
N VAL A 193 0.78 -5.59 7.49
CA VAL A 193 1.75 -6.41 8.21
C VAL A 193 3.10 -6.30 7.51
N ALA A 194 4.15 -5.98 8.26
CA ALA A 194 5.51 -5.99 7.75
C ALA A 194 6.21 -7.30 8.15
N TRP A 195 6.82 -7.97 7.17
CA TRP A 195 7.57 -9.19 7.39
C TRP A 195 9.07 -8.88 7.52
N PRO A 196 9.69 -9.27 8.65
CA PRO A 196 11.14 -9.22 8.79
C PRO A 196 11.84 -10.14 7.79
N ILE A 197 13.04 -9.75 7.37
CA ILE A 197 13.93 -10.61 6.57
C ILE A 197 14.15 -11.95 7.29
N GLY A 198 14.02 -13.05 6.56
CA GLY A 198 14.16 -14.41 7.07
C GLY A 198 12.89 -14.99 7.71
N GLN A 199 11.81 -14.21 7.82
CA GLN A 199 10.56 -14.69 8.39
C GLN A 199 9.78 -15.51 7.36
N VAL A 200 9.45 -16.76 7.72
CA VAL A 200 8.60 -17.63 6.91
C VAL A 200 7.14 -17.24 7.10
N HIS A 201 6.41 -17.17 5.99
CA HIS A 201 4.97 -16.97 5.98
C HIS A 201 4.33 -17.57 4.71
N SER A 202 3.02 -17.77 4.73
CA SER A 202 2.27 -18.41 3.65
C SER A 202 0.81 -17.94 3.60
N TYR A 203 0.19 -18.08 2.42
CA TYR A 203 -1.24 -17.82 2.25
C TYR A 203 -1.93 -18.92 1.48
N ARG A 204 -3.18 -19.18 1.84
CA ARG A 204 -4.07 -20.07 1.09
C ARG A 204 -5.45 -19.46 0.96
N ASN A 205 -5.98 -19.43 -0.26
CA ASN A 205 -7.38 -19.15 -0.48
C ASN A 205 -8.18 -20.46 -0.37
N ALA A 206 -8.88 -20.64 0.75
CA ALA A 206 -9.74 -21.80 0.98
C ALA A 206 -11.18 -21.59 0.50
N SER A 207 -11.50 -20.40 -0.03
CA SER A 207 -12.85 -20.05 -0.48
C SER A 207 -13.08 -20.43 -1.95
N ALA A 208 -14.35 -20.34 -2.38
CA ALA A 208 -14.75 -20.53 -3.78
C ALA A 208 -14.61 -19.26 -4.63
N ALA A 209 -14.30 -18.11 -4.01
CA ALA A 209 -14.09 -16.84 -4.69
C ALA A 209 -12.61 -16.50 -4.75
N GLU A 210 -12.23 -15.58 -5.62
CA GLU A 210 -10.87 -15.05 -5.66
C GLU A 210 -10.61 -14.17 -4.43
N ALA A 211 -9.38 -14.21 -3.91
CA ALA A 211 -8.91 -13.34 -2.85
C ALA A 211 -7.77 -12.46 -3.34
N PHE A 212 -7.62 -11.30 -2.70
CA PHE A 212 -6.71 -10.24 -3.13
C PHE A 212 -5.79 -9.86 -1.99
N LEU A 213 -4.49 -9.90 -2.24
CA LEU A 213 -3.44 -9.50 -1.29
C LEU A 213 -2.60 -8.41 -1.96
N PHE A 214 -2.42 -7.28 -1.30
CA PHE A 214 -1.44 -6.30 -1.73
C PHE A 214 -0.07 -6.70 -1.15
N ARG A 215 0.98 -6.60 -1.96
CA ARG A 215 2.37 -6.78 -1.55
C ARG A 215 3.21 -5.60 -1.98
N CYS A 216 4.07 -5.11 -1.08
CA CYS A 216 5.13 -4.17 -1.39
C CYS A 216 6.49 -4.69 -0.95
N ASP A 217 7.41 -4.76 -1.91
CA ASP A 217 8.77 -5.27 -1.74
C ASP A 217 9.76 -4.11 -1.64
N ARG A 218 10.68 -4.17 -0.66
CA ARG A 218 11.80 -3.22 -0.54
C ARG A 218 13.13 -3.96 -0.28
N PRO A 219 14.08 -3.97 -1.23
CA PRO A 219 14.02 -3.49 -2.64
C PRO A 219 13.03 -4.32 -3.50
N PRO A 220 12.85 -4.03 -4.81
CA PRO A 220 12.01 -4.88 -5.66
C PRO A 220 12.46 -6.35 -5.59
N LEU A 221 11.50 -7.27 -5.61
CA LEU A 221 11.77 -8.70 -5.47
C LEU A 221 12.76 -9.19 -6.54
N CYS A 222 13.84 -9.82 -6.08
CA CYS A 222 14.72 -10.60 -6.92
C CYS A 222 14.34 -12.09 -6.78
N PRO A 223 14.10 -12.85 -7.87
CA PRO A 223 13.69 -14.25 -7.76
C PRO A 223 14.63 -15.15 -6.95
N ALA A 224 15.93 -14.82 -6.91
CA ALA A 224 16.92 -15.56 -6.11
C ALA A 224 16.86 -15.25 -4.61
N ASP A 225 16.06 -14.27 -4.20
CA ASP A 225 15.92 -13.83 -2.81
C ASP A 225 14.85 -14.59 -2.03
N GLN A 226 13.82 -15.06 -2.74
CA GLN A 226 12.75 -15.89 -2.18
C GLN A 226 13.23 -17.33 -2.09
N VAL A 227 13.06 -17.93 -0.91
CA VAL A 227 13.46 -19.31 -0.64
C VAL A 227 12.26 -20.07 -0.10
N ASP A 228 11.93 -21.18 -0.75
CA ASP A 228 10.92 -22.11 -0.27
C ASP A 228 11.33 -22.63 1.12
N ALA A 229 10.38 -22.65 2.03
CA ALA A 229 10.58 -23.08 3.40
C ALA A 229 9.43 -24.00 3.85
N GLU A 230 9.61 -24.68 4.97
CA GLU A 230 8.52 -25.37 5.67
C GLU A 230 7.98 -24.46 6.78
N VAL A 231 6.65 -24.46 6.98
CA VAL A 231 6.04 -23.77 8.12
C VAL A 231 6.36 -24.58 9.38
N SER A 232 7.41 -24.20 10.11
CA SER A 232 7.76 -24.86 11.37
C SER A 232 7.05 -24.23 12.59
N ALA A 233 6.55 -22.99 12.46
CA ALA A 233 5.68 -22.28 13.40
C ALA A 233 5.00 -21.10 12.66
N PRO A 234 3.87 -20.54 13.15
CA PRO A 234 3.26 -19.33 12.58
C PRO A 234 4.31 -18.21 12.54
N GLY A 235 4.41 -17.49 11.42
CA GLY A 235 5.39 -16.43 11.33
C GLY A 235 5.08 -15.29 12.30
N ASP A 236 6.12 -14.65 12.86
CA ASP A 236 5.97 -13.51 13.78
C ASP A 236 5.66 -12.23 12.98
N ALA A 237 4.48 -12.23 12.35
CA ALA A 237 3.89 -11.10 11.66
C ALA A 237 3.88 -9.90 12.60
N ARG A 238 4.55 -8.82 12.25
CA ARG A 238 4.51 -7.59 13.04
C ARG A 238 3.42 -6.68 12.46
N PRO A 239 2.28 -6.50 13.16
CA PRO A 239 1.39 -5.40 12.83
C PRO A 239 2.22 -4.11 12.87
N LEU A 240 2.06 -3.26 11.88
CA LEU A 240 2.57 -1.91 12.01
C LEU A 240 1.78 -1.24 13.13
N GLU A 241 2.47 -0.84 14.21
CA GLU A 241 1.89 0.10 15.16
C GLU A 241 1.75 1.43 14.44
N LEU A 242 0.55 1.69 13.91
CA LEU A 242 0.23 2.90 13.17
C LEU A 242 0.19 4.04 14.20
N GLY A 243 1.35 4.63 14.44
CA GLY A 243 1.52 5.79 15.31
C GLY A 243 0.77 6.97 14.74
N VAL A 244 -0.50 7.11 15.10
CA VAL A 244 -1.22 8.38 15.00
C VAL A 244 -0.49 9.33 15.93
N VAL A 245 -0.05 10.48 15.41
CA VAL A 245 0.66 11.49 16.21
C VAL A 245 -0.21 11.81 17.42
N ASP A 246 0.30 11.54 18.63
CA ASP A 246 -0.37 11.91 19.88
C ASP A 246 -0.68 13.41 19.81
N ARG A 247 -1.97 13.74 19.66
CA ARG A 247 -2.42 15.13 19.73
C ARG A 247 -2.25 15.57 21.19
N VAL A 248 -1.25 16.42 21.43
CA VAL A 248 -1.15 17.23 22.65
C VAL A 248 -2.31 18.22 22.71
#